data_AF-A7MU94-F1
#
_entry.id   AF-A7MU94-F1
#
_cell.length_a   1.000
_cell.length_b   1.000
_cell.length_c   1.000
_cell.angle_alpha   90.00
_cell.angle_beta   90.00
_cell.angle_gamma   90.00
#
_symmetry.space_group_name_H-M   'P 1'
#
loop_
_entity.id
_entity.type
_entity.pdbx_description
1 polymer ?
#
loop_
_entity_poly.entity_id
_entity_poly.type
_entity_poly.pdbx_seq_one_letter_code
_entity_poly.pdbx_strand_id
1 'polypeptide(L)'
;MNKRKLELYEDLFKKVGPGKTHIHIGEIADAFHCSDRHARTLLKQMGEYQWLTWTAMKGRGQKGELVCLQGPVTACYQAVDHAIGQERYDLAHQLVGFHDRSVASNLKRYLAHTAHNSENTIYAPFHRKLDWLHPHFAMGRTERHLIHEVFQTLVSHDGSAIHPNLAHHWSSSHSHTCWRFHLSCSAMFHDKTNVTAEDVVTSLNALVNSHYWRGLYDHIDAISAVTPYCVEINLNEPDPLLPSLLSRAETSILPNRFVHSEKLAFQPIGSGPFSVDINSDKVLRLNRNEYYCGQTALTKHIEIWIHEEWKQDKKCAENFFFLESGEENYQVSTQNIGHFYTRDH
;
A
#
# COMPACT_ATOMS: atom_id res chain seq x y z
N MET A 1 7.12 -17.70 -14.60
CA MET A 1 6.51 -17.09 -15.81
C MET A 1 7.39 -15.95 -16.30
N ASN A 2 7.47 -15.65 -17.61
CA ASN A 2 8.18 -14.47 -18.12
C ASN A 2 7.38 -13.77 -19.23
N LYS A 3 7.68 -12.48 -19.47
CA LYS A 3 7.05 -11.62 -20.48
C LYS A 3 6.99 -12.30 -21.86
N ARG A 4 8.09 -12.94 -22.28
CA ARG A 4 8.20 -13.61 -23.59
C ARG A 4 7.14 -14.69 -23.82
N LYS A 5 6.76 -15.45 -22.79
CA LYS A 5 5.72 -16.47 -22.94
C LYS A 5 4.34 -15.88 -23.22
N LEU A 6 4.00 -14.76 -22.57
CA LEU A 6 2.75 -14.06 -22.85
C LEU A 6 2.73 -13.53 -24.30
N GLU A 7 3.88 -13.04 -24.78
CA GLU A 7 4.00 -12.57 -26.17
C GLU A 7 3.73 -13.70 -27.17
N LEU A 8 4.42 -14.83 -26.99
CA LEU A 8 4.25 -16.01 -27.84
C LEU A 8 2.80 -16.53 -27.79
N TYR A 9 2.19 -16.51 -26.61
CA TYR A 9 0.80 -16.92 -26.45
C TYR A 9 -0.17 -15.98 -27.18
N GLU A 10 0.04 -14.67 -27.11
CA GLU A 10 -0.78 -13.70 -27.84
C GLU A 10 -0.64 -13.89 -29.37
N ASP A 11 0.57 -14.14 -29.86
CA ASP A 11 0.82 -14.37 -31.29
C ASP A 11 0.10 -15.63 -31.79
N LEU A 12 0.15 -16.70 -31.00
CA LEU A 12 -0.61 -17.92 -31.28
C LEU A 12 -2.12 -17.64 -31.23
N PHE A 13 -2.60 -16.94 -30.20
CA PHE A 13 -4.03 -16.63 -30.03
C PHE A 13 -4.58 -15.78 -31.18
N LYS A 14 -3.82 -14.81 -31.70
CA LYS A 14 -4.18 -14.02 -32.89
C LYS A 14 -4.34 -14.90 -34.13
N LYS A 15 -3.54 -15.96 -34.27
CA LYS A 15 -3.58 -16.88 -35.40
C LYS A 15 -4.73 -17.87 -35.33
N VAL A 16 -5.01 -18.41 -34.14
CA VAL A 16 -5.96 -19.54 -33.98
C VAL A 16 -7.34 -19.13 -33.45
N GLY A 17 -7.46 -17.94 -32.87
CA GLY A 17 -8.69 -17.44 -32.27
C GLY A 17 -9.06 -18.15 -30.95
N PRO A 18 -10.17 -17.72 -30.31
CA PRO A 18 -10.70 -18.38 -29.13
C PRO A 18 -11.28 -19.76 -29.46
N GLY A 19 -11.23 -20.68 -28.50
CA GLY A 19 -11.88 -21.99 -28.61
C GLY A 19 -10.99 -23.07 -29.24
N LYS A 20 -11.64 -24.05 -29.87
CA LYS A 20 -11.03 -25.30 -30.36
C LYS A 20 -10.62 -25.16 -31.84
N THR A 21 -9.34 -25.38 -32.11
CA THR A 21 -8.75 -25.27 -33.45
C THR A 21 -7.86 -26.48 -33.75
N HIS A 22 -7.92 -26.99 -34.98
CA HIS A 22 -7.05 -28.07 -35.45
C HIS A 22 -5.88 -27.49 -36.25
N ILE A 23 -4.65 -27.69 -35.77
CA ILE A 23 -3.44 -27.05 -36.32
C ILE A 23 -2.24 -28.01 -36.30
N HIS A 24 -1.30 -27.87 -37.23
CA HIS A 24 -0.05 -28.65 -37.19
C HIS A 24 0.94 -28.08 -36.17
N ILE A 25 1.74 -28.96 -35.56
CA ILE A 25 2.79 -28.51 -34.63
C ILE A 25 3.81 -27.57 -35.29
N GLY A 26 4.11 -27.76 -36.58
CA GLY A 26 5.00 -26.86 -37.33
C GLY A 26 4.44 -25.45 -37.44
N GLU A 27 3.13 -25.31 -37.67
CA GLU A 27 2.48 -23.99 -37.73
C GLU A 27 2.48 -23.25 -36.38
N ILE A 28 2.49 -24.00 -35.27
CA ILE A 28 2.67 -23.45 -33.92
C ILE A 28 4.15 -23.07 -33.72
N ALA A 29 5.08 -23.91 -34.15
CA ALA A 29 6.51 -23.66 -34.06
C ALA A 29 6.92 -22.40 -34.84
N ASP A 30 6.32 -22.19 -36.02
CA ASP A 30 6.46 -20.98 -36.84
C ASP A 30 5.93 -19.74 -36.10
N ALA A 31 4.74 -19.84 -35.49
CA ALA A 31 4.16 -18.75 -34.69
C ALA A 31 5.02 -18.41 -33.47
N PHE A 32 5.72 -19.39 -32.91
CA PHE A 32 6.64 -19.19 -31.80
C PHE A 32 8.08 -18.83 -32.23
N HIS A 33 8.38 -18.84 -33.53
CA HIS A 33 9.73 -18.71 -34.07
C HIS A 33 10.74 -19.68 -33.43
N CYS A 34 10.36 -20.95 -33.27
CA CYS A 34 11.20 -21.95 -32.61
C CYS A 34 11.10 -23.34 -33.28
N SER A 35 11.82 -24.33 -32.77
CA SER A 35 11.71 -25.72 -33.26
C SER A 35 10.45 -26.43 -32.74
N ASP A 36 9.93 -27.41 -33.49
CA ASP A 36 8.81 -28.28 -33.07
C ASP A 36 8.99 -28.86 -31.66
N ARG A 37 10.22 -29.23 -31.30
CA ARG A 37 10.54 -29.76 -29.98
C ARG A 37 10.33 -28.71 -28.90
N HIS A 38 10.81 -27.49 -29.12
CA HIS A 38 10.65 -26.40 -28.17
C HIS A 38 9.20 -25.93 -28.09
N ALA A 39 8.48 -25.89 -29.22
CA ALA A 39 7.07 -25.55 -29.26
C ALA A 39 6.23 -26.48 -28.37
N ARG A 40 6.50 -27.79 -28.39
CA ARG A 40 5.83 -28.76 -27.50
C ARG A 40 6.13 -28.48 -26.02
N THR A 41 7.36 -28.08 -25.68
CA THR A 41 7.71 -27.69 -24.31
C THR A 41 6.97 -26.43 -23.88
N LEU A 42 6.88 -25.42 -24.75
CA LEU A 42 6.13 -24.19 -24.48
C LEU A 42 4.64 -24.47 -24.30
N LEU A 43 4.03 -25.28 -25.17
CA LEU A 43 2.62 -25.69 -25.04
C LEU A 43 2.35 -26.41 -23.72
N LYS A 44 3.24 -27.32 -23.30
CA LYS A 44 3.13 -28.00 -22.01
C LYS A 44 3.16 -26.98 -20.87
N GLN A 45 4.12 -26.06 -20.88
CA GLN A 45 4.24 -25.02 -19.85
C GLN A 45 3.00 -24.10 -19.83
N MET A 46 2.52 -23.65 -20.99
CA MET A 46 1.30 -22.82 -21.09
C MET A 46 0.06 -23.59 -20.60
N GLY A 47 0.01 -24.90 -20.81
CA GLY A 47 -1.05 -25.77 -20.28
C GLY A 47 -0.99 -25.95 -18.76
N GLU A 48 0.21 -26.01 -18.15
CA GLU A 48 0.36 -26.00 -16.69
C GLU A 48 -0.24 -24.74 -16.05
N TYR A 49 -0.22 -23.62 -16.77
CA TYR A 49 -0.87 -22.36 -16.35
C TYR A 49 -2.33 -22.23 -16.79
N GLN A 50 -2.93 -23.27 -17.37
CA GLN A 50 -4.33 -23.28 -17.83
C GLN A 50 -4.64 -22.22 -18.91
N TRP A 51 -3.65 -21.84 -19.72
CA TRP A 51 -3.88 -20.90 -20.83
C TRP A 51 -4.48 -21.58 -22.05
N LEU A 52 -4.07 -22.81 -22.28
CA LEU A 52 -4.44 -23.63 -23.42
C LEU A 52 -4.34 -25.11 -23.09
N THR A 53 -4.95 -25.96 -23.91
CA THR A 53 -4.67 -27.40 -23.94
C THR A 53 -4.23 -27.81 -25.35
N TRP A 54 -3.32 -28.78 -25.41
CA TRP A 54 -2.81 -29.33 -26.66
C TRP A 54 -2.87 -30.86 -26.64
N THR A 55 -3.59 -31.43 -27.59
CA THR A 55 -3.71 -32.87 -27.78
C THR A 55 -3.17 -33.26 -29.15
N ALA A 56 -2.06 -34.00 -29.17
CA ALA A 56 -1.48 -34.49 -30.41
C ALA A 56 -2.27 -35.69 -30.97
N MET A 57 -2.60 -35.67 -32.26
CA MET A 57 -3.21 -36.82 -32.95
C MET A 57 -2.14 -37.84 -33.38
N LYS A 58 -2.47 -39.14 -33.37
CA LYS A 58 -1.57 -40.23 -33.79
C LYS A 58 -1.46 -40.27 -35.32
N GLY A 59 -0.25 -40.07 -35.85
CA GLY A 59 0.08 -40.17 -37.29
C GLY A 59 1.01 -39.04 -37.76
N ARG A 60 1.92 -39.31 -38.70
CA ARG A 60 2.78 -38.25 -39.29
C ARG A 60 1.91 -37.24 -40.03
N GLY A 61 2.13 -35.95 -39.79
CA GLY A 61 1.43 -34.87 -40.49
C GLY A 61 -0.05 -34.71 -40.12
N GLN A 62 -0.52 -35.26 -39.00
CA GLN A 62 -1.88 -35.02 -38.53
C GLN A 62 -1.99 -33.69 -37.77
N LYS A 63 -3.13 -33.01 -37.89
CA LYS A 63 -3.43 -31.80 -37.11
C LYS A 63 -3.74 -32.22 -35.67
N GLY A 64 -3.05 -31.60 -34.71
CA GLY A 64 -3.42 -31.75 -33.30
C GLY A 64 -4.55 -30.79 -32.95
N GLU A 65 -5.18 -31.03 -31.81
CA GLU A 65 -6.23 -30.20 -31.27
C GLU A 65 -5.64 -29.22 -30.26
N LEU A 66 -5.78 -27.93 -30.53
CA LEU A 66 -5.42 -26.84 -29.64
C LEU A 66 -6.71 -26.17 -29.15
N VAL A 67 -6.85 -26.00 -27.84
CA VAL A 67 -7.96 -25.25 -27.25
C VAL A 67 -7.40 -24.10 -26.45
N CYS A 68 -7.70 -22.86 -26.84
CA CYS A 68 -7.38 -21.68 -26.02
C CYS A 68 -8.45 -21.53 -24.94
N LEU A 69 -8.06 -21.72 -23.68
CA LEU A 69 -8.99 -21.70 -22.54
C LEU A 69 -9.37 -20.28 -22.11
N GLN A 70 -8.49 -19.31 -22.38
CA GLN A 70 -8.68 -17.92 -21.97
C GLN A 70 -8.05 -16.95 -22.97
N GLY A 71 -8.36 -15.66 -22.84
CA GLY A 71 -7.74 -14.62 -23.67
C GLY A 71 -6.33 -14.25 -23.15
N PRO A 72 -5.45 -13.68 -24.01
CA PRO A 72 -4.12 -13.22 -23.60
C PRO A 72 -4.12 -12.19 -22.46
N VAL A 73 -5.14 -11.34 -22.38
CA VAL A 73 -5.28 -10.36 -21.28
C VAL A 73 -5.59 -11.06 -19.95
N THR A 74 -6.53 -12.01 -19.94
CA THR A 74 -6.84 -12.82 -18.75
C THR A 74 -5.62 -13.65 -18.30
N ALA A 75 -4.90 -14.24 -19.26
CA ALA A 75 -3.65 -14.95 -19.00
C ALA A 75 -2.57 -14.03 -18.41
N CYS A 76 -2.48 -12.78 -18.89
CA CYS A 76 -1.60 -11.76 -18.31
C CYS A 76 -1.97 -11.45 -16.87
N TYR A 77 -3.26 -11.23 -16.56
CA TYR A 77 -3.70 -10.92 -15.20
C TYR A 77 -3.38 -12.07 -14.23
N GLN A 78 -3.66 -13.31 -14.60
CA GLN A 78 -3.27 -14.48 -13.78
C GLN A 78 -1.75 -14.57 -13.56
N ALA A 79 -0.95 -14.24 -14.58
CA ALA A 79 0.50 -14.22 -14.43
C ALA A 79 0.97 -13.11 -13.48
N VAL A 80 0.31 -11.96 -13.51
CA VAL A 80 0.54 -10.83 -12.59
C VAL A 80 0.17 -11.23 -11.16
N ASP A 81 -1.02 -11.80 -10.95
CA ASP A 81 -1.48 -12.29 -9.63
C ASP A 81 -0.51 -13.32 -9.06
N HIS A 82 -0.03 -14.25 -9.89
CA HIS A 82 0.97 -15.24 -9.48
C HIS A 82 2.33 -14.62 -9.13
N ALA A 83 2.74 -13.55 -9.84
CA ALA A 83 3.97 -12.84 -9.52
C ALA A 83 3.84 -12.05 -8.20
N ILE A 84 2.69 -11.41 -7.96
CA ILE A 84 2.37 -10.71 -6.70
C ILE A 84 2.36 -11.68 -5.52
N GLY A 85 1.72 -12.85 -5.67
CA GLY A 85 1.71 -13.90 -4.64
C GLY A 85 3.09 -14.50 -4.34
N GLN A 86 4.10 -14.22 -5.16
CA GLN A 86 5.51 -14.57 -4.95
C GLN A 86 6.37 -13.36 -4.54
N GLU A 87 5.75 -12.22 -4.22
CA GLU A 87 6.40 -10.94 -3.89
C GLU A 87 7.32 -10.41 -5.02
N ARG A 88 7.05 -10.81 -6.27
CA ARG A 88 7.81 -10.39 -7.46
C ARG A 88 7.13 -9.22 -8.17
N TYR A 89 7.05 -8.07 -7.49
CA TYR A 89 6.36 -6.89 -8.01
C TYR A 89 7.00 -6.31 -9.28
N ASP A 90 8.33 -6.37 -9.42
CA ASP A 90 8.99 -5.95 -10.66
C ASP A 90 8.57 -6.82 -11.86
N LEU A 91 8.41 -8.13 -11.64
CA LEU A 91 7.91 -9.04 -12.66
C LEU A 91 6.45 -8.72 -13.00
N ALA A 92 5.60 -8.46 -12.01
CA ALA A 92 4.22 -8.03 -12.21
C ALA A 92 4.13 -6.78 -13.12
N HIS A 93 4.95 -5.77 -12.85
CA HIS A 93 5.07 -4.57 -13.69
C HIS A 93 5.54 -4.90 -15.12
N GLN A 94 6.49 -5.81 -15.29
CA GLN A 94 6.98 -6.20 -16.62
C GLN A 94 5.94 -6.99 -17.43
N LEU A 95 5.14 -7.83 -16.77
CA LEU A 95 4.17 -8.70 -17.42
C LEU A 95 3.05 -7.92 -18.10
N VAL A 96 2.56 -6.82 -17.51
CA VAL A 96 1.50 -5.99 -18.10
C VAL A 96 1.94 -5.22 -19.36
N GLY A 97 3.25 -5.11 -19.62
CA GLY A 97 3.84 -4.43 -20.78
C GLY A 97 4.26 -5.35 -21.94
N PHE A 98 3.67 -6.55 -22.07
CA PHE A 98 3.94 -7.48 -23.18
C PHE A 98 3.57 -6.87 -24.55
N HIS A 99 4.34 -7.20 -25.60
CA HIS A 99 4.17 -6.63 -26.97
C HIS A 99 4.22 -5.09 -27.01
N ASP A 100 5.19 -4.49 -26.32
CA ASP A 100 5.45 -3.03 -26.28
C ASP A 100 4.24 -2.17 -25.86
N ARG A 101 3.26 -2.78 -25.19
CA ARG A 101 2.13 -2.06 -24.60
C ARG A 101 2.61 -1.16 -23.46
N SER A 102 1.99 0.00 -23.30
CA SER A 102 2.27 0.89 -22.16
C SER A 102 2.01 0.16 -20.84
N VAL A 103 3.05 0.01 -20.03
CA VAL A 103 2.96 -0.57 -18.68
C VAL A 103 2.01 0.25 -17.83
N ALA A 104 2.10 1.58 -17.88
CA ALA A 104 1.28 2.50 -17.12
C ALA A 104 -0.23 2.31 -17.38
N SER A 105 -0.65 2.23 -18.64
CA SER A 105 -2.07 2.06 -18.98
C SER A 105 -2.59 0.66 -18.65
N ASN A 106 -1.79 -0.38 -18.89
CA ASN A 106 -2.22 -1.75 -18.62
C ASN A 106 -2.22 -2.07 -17.14
N LEU A 107 -1.32 -1.49 -16.36
CA LEU A 107 -1.35 -1.61 -14.90
C LEU A 107 -2.63 -0.98 -14.34
N LYS A 108 -3.05 0.21 -14.81
CA LYS A 108 -4.36 0.79 -14.43
C LYS A 108 -5.54 -0.13 -14.76
N ARG A 109 -5.53 -0.75 -15.95
CA ARG A 109 -6.58 -1.70 -16.36
C ARG A 109 -6.59 -2.96 -15.51
N TYR A 110 -5.40 -3.47 -15.16
CA TYR A 110 -5.27 -4.58 -14.23
C TYR A 110 -5.84 -4.21 -12.86
N LEU A 111 -5.45 -3.07 -12.28
CA LEU A 111 -5.93 -2.63 -10.97
C LEU A 111 -7.46 -2.43 -10.95
N ALA A 112 -8.04 -1.84 -12.00
CA ALA A 112 -9.49 -1.72 -12.12
C ALA A 112 -10.18 -3.09 -12.19
N HIS A 113 -9.64 -4.03 -12.97
CA HIS A 113 -10.16 -5.40 -13.04
C HIS A 113 -10.06 -6.13 -11.69
N THR A 114 -8.93 -5.99 -10.98
CA THR A 114 -8.73 -6.65 -9.69
C THR A 114 -9.59 -6.02 -8.60
N ALA A 115 -9.81 -4.70 -8.63
CA ALA A 115 -10.73 -4.00 -7.73
C ALA A 115 -12.16 -4.55 -7.83
N HIS A 116 -12.66 -4.78 -9.05
CA HIS A 116 -13.99 -5.37 -9.27
C HIS A 116 -14.14 -6.83 -8.80
N ASN A 117 -13.03 -7.52 -8.52
CA ASN A 117 -13.03 -8.90 -8.05
C ASN A 117 -12.59 -9.02 -6.58
N SER A 118 -12.36 -7.89 -5.89
CA SER A 118 -11.82 -7.84 -4.54
C SER A 118 -12.63 -6.90 -3.66
N GLU A 119 -13.57 -7.47 -2.90
CA GLU A 119 -14.51 -6.72 -2.05
C GLU A 119 -13.86 -6.00 -0.85
N ASN A 120 -12.56 -6.23 -0.58
CA ASN A 120 -11.90 -5.78 0.66
C ASN A 120 -10.56 -5.06 0.44
N THR A 121 -10.24 -4.70 -0.82
CA THR A 121 -8.96 -4.06 -1.16
C THR A 121 -9.17 -2.78 -1.96
N ILE A 122 -8.61 -1.68 -1.47
CA ILE A 122 -8.54 -0.43 -2.24
C ILE A 122 -7.24 -0.43 -3.04
N TYR A 123 -7.33 -0.21 -4.35
CA TYR A 123 -6.17 -0.05 -5.23
C TYR A 123 -5.99 1.43 -5.61
N ALA A 124 -4.83 1.98 -5.29
CA ALA A 124 -4.51 3.40 -5.50
C ALA A 124 -3.26 3.53 -6.40
N PRO A 125 -3.42 3.97 -7.67
CA PRO A 125 -2.29 4.36 -8.52
C PRO A 125 -1.54 5.57 -7.97
N PHE A 126 -0.20 5.51 -7.97
CA PHE A 126 0.67 6.57 -7.48
C PHE A 126 1.92 6.76 -8.35
N HIS A 127 2.41 7.99 -8.45
CA HIS A 127 3.30 8.41 -9.54
C HIS A 127 4.77 8.55 -9.14
N ARG A 128 5.12 8.34 -7.86
CA ARG A 128 6.50 8.47 -7.40
C ARG A 128 6.78 7.45 -6.30
N LYS A 129 8.06 7.13 -6.14
CA LYS A 129 8.52 6.39 -4.96
C LYS A 129 8.13 7.14 -3.69
N LEU A 130 7.61 6.39 -2.72
CA LEU A 130 7.33 6.89 -1.38
C LEU A 130 8.64 6.93 -0.60
N ASP A 131 8.82 8.00 0.18
CA ASP A 131 9.94 8.06 1.11
C ASP A 131 9.67 7.18 2.34
N TRP A 132 10.69 6.91 3.15
CA TRP A 132 10.51 6.13 4.38
C TRP A 132 9.43 6.73 5.29
N LEU A 133 8.58 5.86 5.83
CA LEU A 133 7.45 6.23 6.68
C LEU A 133 7.87 6.43 8.15
N HIS A 134 8.95 7.18 8.36
CA HIS A 134 9.40 7.54 9.71
C HIS A 134 8.80 8.90 10.12
N PRO A 135 8.01 8.99 11.21
CA PRO A 135 7.35 10.22 11.66
C PRO A 135 8.26 11.45 11.71
N HIS A 136 9.44 11.34 12.31
CA HIS A 136 10.37 12.46 12.48
C HIS A 136 11.10 12.92 11.20
N PHE A 137 11.04 12.16 10.10
CA PHE A 137 11.79 12.46 8.87
C PHE A 137 10.90 12.69 7.64
N ALA A 138 9.62 12.30 7.70
CA ALA A 138 8.71 12.46 6.58
C ALA A 138 8.24 13.91 6.42
N MET A 139 8.59 14.51 5.28
CA MET A 139 8.19 15.87 4.91
C MET A 139 7.06 15.91 3.87
N GLY A 140 6.93 14.86 3.07
CA GLY A 140 5.93 14.77 2.01
C GLY A 140 4.51 14.66 2.56
N ARG A 141 3.56 15.36 1.93
CA ARG A 141 2.14 15.31 2.32
C ARG A 141 1.58 13.88 2.33
N THR A 142 1.94 13.07 1.33
CA THR A 142 1.48 11.69 1.21
C THR A 142 2.03 10.82 2.33
N GLU A 143 3.34 10.88 2.58
CA GLU A 143 3.99 10.11 3.65
C GLU A 143 3.43 10.50 5.03
N ARG A 144 3.23 11.80 5.27
CA ARG A 144 2.63 12.30 6.53
C ARG A 144 1.19 11.81 6.72
N HIS A 145 0.41 11.75 5.64
CA HIS A 145 -0.91 11.15 5.69
C HIS A 145 -0.83 9.64 6.00
N LEU A 146 0.05 8.90 5.31
CA LEU A 146 0.27 7.48 5.60
C LEU A 146 0.75 7.23 7.03
N ILE A 147 1.56 8.13 7.60
CA ILE A 147 1.97 8.07 9.00
C ILE A 147 0.78 8.16 9.94
N HIS A 148 -0.26 8.95 9.64
CA HIS A 148 -1.48 8.97 10.46
C HIS A 148 -2.32 7.69 10.35
N GLU A 149 -2.22 6.98 9.22
CA GLU A 149 -2.87 5.68 9.06
C GLU A 149 -2.11 4.55 9.76
N VAL A 150 -0.77 4.67 9.85
CA VAL A 150 0.10 3.64 10.44
C VAL A 150 0.36 3.85 11.93
N PHE A 151 0.47 5.10 12.39
CA PHE A 151 0.85 5.45 13.75
C PHE A 151 -0.21 6.34 14.39
N GLN A 152 -0.34 6.27 15.72
CA GLN A 152 -1.16 7.21 16.47
C GLN A 152 -0.31 8.29 17.13
N THR A 153 -0.90 9.46 17.26
CA THR A 153 -0.44 10.59 18.05
C THR A 153 -1.11 10.56 19.44
N LEU A 154 -0.68 11.44 20.35
CA LEU A 154 -1.34 11.58 21.66
C LEU A 154 -2.81 11.95 21.51
N VAL A 155 -3.12 12.91 20.64
CA VAL A 155 -4.47 13.34 20.32
C VAL A 155 -4.63 13.45 18.80
N SER A 156 -5.85 13.40 18.29
CA SER A 156 -6.13 13.60 16.86
C SER A 156 -6.82 14.95 16.63
N HIS A 157 -6.75 15.48 15.41
CA HIS A 157 -7.38 16.73 15.04
C HIS A 157 -8.05 16.59 13.67
N ASP A 158 -9.35 16.83 13.59
CA ASP A 158 -10.14 16.63 12.36
C ASP A 158 -10.26 17.90 11.50
N GLY A 159 -9.60 18.98 11.91
CA GLY A 159 -9.68 20.30 11.28
C GLY A 159 -10.57 21.27 12.05
N SER A 160 -11.48 20.76 12.87
CA SER A 160 -12.43 21.54 13.68
C SER A 160 -12.16 21.43 15.18
N ALA A 161 -11.85 20.23 15.67
CA ALA A 161 -11.68 19.94 17.08
C ALA A 161 -10.59 18.89 17.34
N ILE A 162 -10.07 18.90 18.56
CA ILE A 162 -9.15 17.90 19.06
C ILE A 162 -9.97 16.75 19.65
N HIS A 163 -9.61 15.52 19.29
CA HIS A 163 -10.26 14.29 19.75
C HIS A 163 -9.27 13.36 20.44
N PRO A 164 -9.73 12.49 21.35
CA PRO A 164 -8.94 11.38 21.87
C PRO A 164 -8.24 10.58 20.77
N ASN A 165 -7.01 10.14 21.07
CA ASN A 165 -6.28 9.17 20.25
C ASN A 165 -5.59 8.17 21.20
N LEU A 166 -4.25 8.14 21.30
CA LEU A 166 -3.58 7.38 22.35
C LEU A 166 -3.95 7.87 23.75
N ALA A 167 -4.06 9.19 23.92
CA ALA A 167 -4.54 9.81 25.14
C ALA A 167 -6.07 9.91 25.10
N HIS A 168 -6.73 9.31 26.10
CA HIS A 168 -8.18 9.40 26.24
C HIS A 168 -8.61 10.65 27.05
N HIS A 169 -7.67 11.27 27.78
CA HIS A 169 -7.89 12.48 28.55
C HIS A 169 -6.58 13.28 28.67
N TRP A 170 -6.70 14.60 28.71
CA TRP A 170 -5.58 15.50 28.98
C TRP A 170 -6.04 16.76 29.73
N SER A 171 -5.11 17.37 30.46
CA SER A 171 -5.35 18.61 31.20
C SER A 171 -4.09 19.47 31.24
N SER A 172 -4.27 20.78 31.46
CA SER A 172 -3.15 21.71 31.64
C SER A 172 -3.21 22.39 33.00
N SER A 173 -2.06 22.87 33.46
CA SER A 173 -1.99 23.87 34.52
C SER A 173 -2.68 25.17 34.09
N HIS A 174 -3.04 26.01 35.06
CA HIS A 174 -3.69 27.31 34.79
C HIS A 174 -2.84 28.23 33.89
N SER A 175 -1.52 28.08 33.92
CA SER A 175 -0.57 28.84 33.11
C SER A 175 -0.23 28.19 31.77
N HIS A 176 -0.83 27.05 31.41
CA HIS A 176 -0.55 26.30 30.18
C HIS A 176 0.93 25.95 29.95
N THR A 177 1.70 25.79 31.04
CA THR A 177 3.13 25.42 31.01
C THR A 177 3.40 23.98 31.46
N CYS A 178 2.37 23.28 31.93
CA CYS A 178 2.45 21.88 32.29
C CYS A 178 1.20 21.18 31.76
N TRP A 179 1.39 20.10 31.02
CA TRP A 179 0.33 19.30 30.42
C TRP A 179 0.45 17.84 30.86
N ARG A 180 -0.68 17.22 31.20
CA ARG A 180 -0.74 15.79 31.50
C ARG A 180 -1.64 15.09 30.50
N PHE A 181 -1.15 13.99 29.93
CA PHE A 181 -1.85 13.13 28.99
C PHE A 181 -2.00 11.73 29.58
N HIS A 182 -3.24 11.24 29.65
CA HIS A 182 -3.57 9.91 30.17
C HIS A 182 -3.80 8.96 29.01
N LEU A 183 -2.93 7.95 28.88
CA LEU A 183 -2.91 7.00 27.78
C LEU A 183 -3.93 5.88 28.01
N SER A 184 -4.52 5.39 26.91
CA SER A 184 -5.33 4.17 26.95
C SER A 184 -4.46 2.95 27.27
N CYS A 185 -4.84 2.19 28.30
CA CYS A 185 -4.13 0.96 28.67
C CYS A 185 -4.36 -0.21 27.70
N SER A 186 -5.31 -0.08 26.77
CA SER A 186 -5.58 -1.07 25.73
C SER A 186 -4.84 -0.80 24.41
N ALA A 187 -4.10 0.31 24.31
CA ALA A 187 -3.37 0.64 23.09
C ALA A 187 -2.21 -0.34 22.86
N MET A 188 -2.14 -0.91 21.66
CA MET A 188 -1.12 -1.87 21.26
C MET A 188 -0.50 -1.45 19.92
N PHE A 189 0.80 -1.68 19.79
CA PHE A 189 1.48 -1.61 18.51
C PHE A 189 1.10 -2.81 17.63
N HIS A 190 1.37 -2.72 16.33
CA HIS A 190 1.07 -3.76 15.34
C HIS A 190 1.75 -5.10 15.64
N ASP A 191 2.86 -5.09 16.38
CA ASP A 191 3.57 -6.30 16.81
C ASP A 191 3.09 -6.85 18.16
N LYS A 192 1.95 -6.35 18.65
CA LYS A 192 1.27 -6.77 19.88
C LYS A 192 1.98 -6.38 21.17
N THR A 193 2.98 -5.50 21.11
CA THR A 193 3.52 -4.86 22.31
C THR A 193 2.60 -3.71 22.77
N ASN A 194 2.51 -3.45 24.07
CA ASN A 194 1.69 -2.35 24.60
C ASN A 194 2.34 -1.00 24.30
N VAL A 195 1.53 0.01 24.05
CA VAL A 195 1.98 1.41 24.01
C VAL A 195 2.11 1.92 25.46
N THR A 196 3.28 2.46 25.81
CA THR A 196 3.56 2.95 27.16
C THR A 196 3.94 4.43 27.18
N ALA A 197 3.92 5.05 28.37
CA ALA A 197 4.42 6.41 28.57
C ALA A 197 5.91 6.55 28.16
N GLU A 198 6.72 5.51 28.30
CA GLU A 198 8.14 5.53 27.89
C GLU A 198 8.30 5.61 26.37
N ASP A 199 7.41 4.98 25.59
CA ASP A 199 7.39 5.11 24.13
C ASP A 199 7.08 6.55 23.71
N VAL A 200 6.16 7.21 24.43
CA VAL A 200 5.84 8.63 24.21
C VAL A 200 7.03 9.52 24.54
N VAL A 201 7.61 9.35 25.73
CA VAL A 201 8.78 10.12 26.19
C VAL A 201 9.92 9.98 25.19
N THR A 202 10.24 8.76 24.76
CA THR A 202 11.32 8.50 23.81
C THR A 202 11.04 9.14 22.45
N SER A 203 9.82 8.94 21.91
CA SER A 203 9.44 9.48 20.59
C SER A 203 9.50 11.01 20.58
N LEU A 204 8.87 11.68 21.54
CA LEU A 204 8.81 13.13 21.57
C LEU A 204 10.15 13.77 21.93
N ASN A 205 10.95 13.17 22.83
CA ASN A 205 12.31 13.68 23.09
C ASN A 205 13.20 13.59 21.84
N ALA A 206 13.07 12.53 21.05
CA ALA A 206 13.79 12.42 19.78
C ALA A 206 13.31 13.48 18.77
N LEU A 207 12.02 13.79 18.74
CA LEU A 207 11.45 14.85 17.89
C LEU A 207 11.96 16.24 18.27
N VAL A 208 11.95 16.61 19.55
CA VAL A 208 12.47 17.89 20.07
C VAL A 208 13.96 18.05 19.75
N ASN A 209 14.68 16.93 19.65
CA ASN A 209 16.09 16.90 19.26
C ASN A 209 16.34 16.71 17.76
N SER A 210 15.29 16.57 16.95
CA SER A 210 15.40 16.38 15.51
C SER A 210 15.92 17.64 14.83
N HIS A 211 16.87 17.46 13.91
CA HIS A 211 17.39 18.54 13.08
C HIS A 211 16.29 19.30 12.33
N TYR A 212 15.23 18.60 11.94
CA TYR A 212 14.17 19.17 11.10
C TYR A 212 13.05 19.86 11.88
N TRP A 213 12.71 19.33 13.06
CA TRP A 213 11.50 19.74 13.79
C TRP A 213 11.79 20.52 15.07
N ARG A 214 13.03 20.51 15.59
CA ARG A 214 13.38 21.17 16.86
C ARG A 214 12.81 22.57 17.01
N GLY A 215 12.91 23.41 15.98
CA GLY A 215 12.44 24.79 16.06
C GLY A 215 10.92 24.97 16.23
N LEU A 216 10.12 23.94 15.96
CA LEU A 216 8.68 23.98 16.20
C LEU A 216 8.30 23.50 17.62
N TYR A 217 9.19 22.77 18.29
CA TYR A 217 8.95 22.11 19.58
C TYR A 217 9.95 22.55 20.66
N ASP A 218 10.67 23.65 20.45
CA ASP A 218 11.73 24.16 21.33
C ASP A 218 11.21 24.69 22.68
N HIS A 219 9.94 25.06 22.73
CA HIS A 219 9.25 25.44 23.96
C HIS A 219 8.94 24.26 24.88
N ILE A 220 9.10 23.01 24.42
CA ILE A 220 9.02 21.81 25.27
C ILE A 220 10.34 21.65 26.02
N ASP A 221 10.29 21.85 27.35
CA ASP A 221 11.46 21.78 28.22
C ASP A 221 11.76 20.35 28.67
N ALA A 222 10.74 19.63 29.14
CA ALA A 222 10.90 18.27 29.65
C ALA A 222 9.67 17.41 29.40
N ILE A 223 9.91 16.13 29.13
CA ILE A 223 8.87 15.11 28.93
C ILE A 223 9.18 13.95 29.86
N SER A 224 8.22 13.58 30.71
CA SER A 224 8.41 12.52 31.71
C SER A 224 7.22 11.57 31.79
N ALA A 225 7.51 10.30 32.07
CA ALA A 225 6.50 9.31 32.41
C ALA A 225 6.22 9.39 33.93
N VAL A 226 5.09 9.95 34.31
CA VAL A 226 4.67 10.03 35.73
C VAL A 226 4.19 8.66 36.22
N THR A 227 3.52 7.92 35.33
CA THR A 227 3.13 6.52 35.52
C THR A 227 3.25 5.78 34.18
N PRO A 228 3.10 4.44 34.12
CA PRO A 228 3.19 3.70 32.86
C PRO A 228 2.22 4.17 31.76
N TYR A 229 1.13 4.88 32.13
CA TYR A 229 0.10 5.38 31.21
C TYR A 229 -0.20 6.88 31.43
N CYS A 230 0.71 7.63 32.03
CA CYS A 230 0.56 9.07 32.24
C CYS A 230 1.85 9.79 31.87
N VAL A 231 1.77 10.72 30.93
CA VAL A 231 2.88 11.53 30.45
C VAL A 231 2.67 12.96 30.90
N GLU A 232 3.70 13.58 31.46
CA GLU A 232 3.75 15.00 31.77
C GLU A 232 4.72 15.70 30.82
N ILE A 233 4.27 16.82 30.25
CA ILE A 233 5.05 17.68 29.36
C ILE A 233 5.14 19.06 30.01
N ASN A 234 6.35 19.48 30.34
CA ASN A 234 6.65 20.79 30.90
C ASN A 234 7.20 21.70 29.79
N LEU A 235 6.72 22.94 29.77
CA LEU A 235 7.04 23.95 28.77
C LEU A 235 7.76 25.12 29.43
N ASN A 236 8.71 25.71 28.70
CA ASN A 236 9.38 26.95 29.12
C ASN A 236 8.56 28.22 28.79
N GLU A 237 7.59 28.09 27.87
CA GLU A 237 6.64 29.14 27.50
C GLU A 237 5.20 28.58 27.51
N PRO A 238 4.17 29.38 27.89
CA PRO A 238 2.78 28.95 27.82
C PRO A 238 2.34 28.59 26.40
N ASP A 239 1.81 27.38 26.20
CA ASP A 239 1.17 26.99 24.94
C ASP A 239 -0.21 26.36 25.20
N PRO A 240 -1.32 27.12 25.04
CA PRO A 240 -2.68 26.59 25.14
C PRO A 240 -3.04 25.65 23.98
N LEU A 241 -2.30 25.69 22.87
CA LEU A 241 -2.55 24.92 21.64
C LEU A 241 -1.67 23.67 21.53
N LEU A 242 -0.88 23.35 22.56
CA LEU A 242 0.01 22.19 22.57
C LEU A 242 -0.69 20.89 22.12
N PRO A 243 -1.93 20.55 22.56
CA PRO A 243 -2.60 19.35 22.06
C PRO A 243 -2.81 19.36 20.53
N SER A 244 -3.13 20.51 19.94
CA SER A 244 -3.24 20.63 18.48
C SER A 244 -1.88 20.41 17.82
N LEU A 245 -0.80 20.94 18.39
CA LEU A 245 0.56 20.72 17.91
C LEU A 245 0.96 19.23 17.99
N LEU A 246 0.55 18.53 19.05
CA LEU A 246 0.80 17.11 19.29
C LEU A 246 -0.13 16.16 18.51
N SER A 247 -1.00 16.71 17.66
CA SER A 247 -1.84 15.93 16.72
C SER A 247 -1.22 15.69 15.36
N ARG A 248 -0.02 16.21 15.10
CA ARG A 248 0.63 16.23 13.79
C ARG A 248 1.39 14.93 13.51
N ALA A 249 1.58 14.59 12.22
CA ALA A 249 2.23 13.34 11.82
C ALA A 249 3.62 13.12 12.44
N GLU A 250 4.41 14.18 12.61
CA GLU A 250 5.75 14.08 13.20
C GLU A 250 5.73 13.79 14.70
N THR A 251 4.59 13.96 15.39
CA THR A 251 4.43 13.63 16.83
C THR A 251 3.84 12.25 17.05
N SER A 252 3.73 11.43 16.00
CA SER A 252 3.30 10.04 16.09
C SER A 252 4.25 9.22 16.96
N ILE A 253 3.69 8.32 17.76
CA ILE A 253 4.42 7.54 18.75
C ILE A 253 4.91 6.23 18.13
N LEU A 254 6.19 5.94 18.32
CA LEU A 254 6.84 4.71 17.88
C LEU A 254 7.21 3.84 19.08
N PRO A 255 7.36 2.51 18.91
CA PRO A 255 8.04 1.70 19.90
C PRO A 255 9.45 2.22 20.13
N ASN A 256 9.85 2.38 21.41
CA ASN A 256 11.13 2.99 21.79
C ASN A 256 12.35 2.45 21.02
N ARG A 257 12.39 1.14 20.74
CA ARG A 257 13.46 0.44 20.01
C ARG A 257 13.64 0.87 18.56
N PHE A 258 12.64 1.52 17.95
CA PHE A 258 12.68 1.94 16.55
C PHE A 258 12.86 3.45 16.35
N VAL A 259 12.76 4.26 17.41
CA VAL A 259 12.83 5.73 17.34
C VAL A 259 14.14 6.24 16.73
N HIS A 260 15.24 5.53 16.98
CA HIS A 260 16.59 5.89 16.50
C HIS A 260 17.10 4.96 15.41
N SER A 261 16.23 4.13 14.82
CA SER A 261 16.63 3.19 13.77
C SER A 261 17.10 3.93 12.51
N GLU A 262 18.19 3.42 11.92
CA GLU A 262 18.63 3.86 10.60
C GLU A 262 17.62 3.49 9.51
N LYS A 263 17.62 4.25 8.41
CA LYS A 263 16.64 4.09 7.31
C LYS A 263 16.53 2.68 6.76
N LEU A 264 17.65 1.97 6.63
CA LEU A 264 17.68 0.61 6.08
C LEU A 264 17.13 -0.45 7.04
N ALA A 265 17.17 -0.19 8.35
CA ALA A 265 16.68 -1.09 9.39
C ALA A 265 15.30 -0.70 9.93
N PHE A 266 14.76 0.45 9.49
CA PHE A 266 13.50 0.97 9.99
C PHE A 266 12.32 0.14 9.48
N GLN A 267 11.54 -0.36 10.44
CA GLN A 267 10.25 -0.99 10.18
C GLN A 267 9.15 -0.08 10.71
N PRO A 268 8.15 0.29 9.88
CA PRO A 268 7.06 1.15 10.29
C PRO A 268 6.03 0.39 11.14
N ILE A 269 6.42 0.07 12.38
CA ILE A 269 5.56 -0.53 13.40
C ILE A 269 4.94 0.62 14.20
N GLY A 270 3.64 0.81 14.03
CA GLY A 270 2.86 1.81 14.75
C GLY A 270 1.72 1.18 15.53
N SER A 271 0.77 1.99 15.97
CA SER A 271 -0.44 1.56 16.67
C SER A 271 -1.72 2.00 15.93
N GLY A 272 -1.58 2.52 14.71
CA GLY A 272 -2.67 3.05 13.91
C GLY A 272 -3.63 1.99 13.35
N PRO A 273 -4.69 2.43 12.65
CA PRO A 273 -5.70 1.56 12.06
C PRO A 273 -5.18 0.63 10.97
N PHE A 274 -4.00 0.91 10.40
CA PHE A 274 -3.36 0.05 9.42
C PHE A 274 -1.90 -0.25 9.79
N SER A 275 -1.44 -1.46 9.47
CA SER A 275 -0.02 -1.85 9.53
C SER A 275 0.56 -1.96 8.13
N VAL A 276 1.87 -1.75 8.00
CA VAL A 276 2.57 -1.91 6.72
C VAL A 276 2.92 -3.38 6.52
N ASP A 277 2.45 -3.96 5.43
CA ASP A 277 2.74 -5.34 5.01
C ASP A 277 3.90 -5.39 4.01
N ILE A 278 3.79 -4.58 2.95
CA ILE A 278 4.79 -4.50 1.89
C ILE A 278 5.18 -3.04 1.73
N ASN A 279 6.48 -2.75 1.68
CA ASN A 279 7.01 -1.42 1.40
C ASN A 279 8.14 -1.51 0.38
N SER A 280 7.78 -1.46 -0.90
CA SER A 280 8.71 -1.58 -2.02
C SER A 280 8.64 -0.36 -2.94
N ASP A 281 9.55 -0.29 -3.90
CA ASP A 281 9.57 0.78 -4.91
C ASP A 281 8.39 0.72 -5.89
N LYS A 282 7.65 -0.39 -5.90
CA LYS A 282 6.54 -0.66 -6.82
C LYS A 282 5.19 -0.68 -6.13
N VAL A 283 5.14 -1.13 -4.88
CA VAL A 283 3.90 -1.30 -4.12
C VAL A 283 4.16 -1.00 -2.65
N LEU A 284 3.27 -0.21 -2.05
CA LEU A 284 3.05 -0.14 -0.60
C LEU A 284 1.70 -0.82 -0.30
N ARG A 285 1.70 -1.88 0.51
CA ARG A 285 0.46 -2.51 1.00
C ARG A 285 0.30 -2.24 2.49
N LEU A 286 -0.89 -1.79 2.85
CA LEU A 286 -1.34 -1.64 4.22
C LEU A 286 -2.41 -2.68 4.54
N ASN A 287 -2.31 -3.31 5.71
CA ASN A 287 -3.28 -4.25 6.24
C ASN A 287 -4.04 -3.61 7.40
N ARG A 288 -5.35 -3.82 7.48
CA ARG A 288 -6.13 -3.34 8.62
C ARG A 288 -5.61 -3.96 9.92
N ASN A 289 -5.43 -3.12 10.94
CA ASN A 289 -5.08 -3.54 12.28
C ASN A 289 -6.34 -3.97 13.05
N GLU A 290 -6.55 -5.27 13.18
CA GLU A 290 -7.70 -5.85 13.92
C GLU A 290 -7.64 -5.56 15.44
N TYR A 291 -6.49 -5.13 15.97
CA TYR A 291 -6.31 -4.76 17.37
C TYR A 291 -6.35 -3.25 17.62
N TYR A 292 -6.74 -2.47 16.60
CA TYR A 292 -6.84 -1.02 16.73
C TYR A 292 -7.91 -0.64 17.76
N CYS A 293 -7.56 0.20 18.73
CA CYS A 293 -8.45 0.59 19.82
C CYS A 293 -9.47 1.69 19.44
N GLY A 294 -9.39 2.25 18.22
CA GLY A 294 -10.33 3.22 17.69
C GLY A 294 -11.35 2.60 16.72
N GLN A 295 -11.98 3.44 15.90
CA GLN A 295 -12.88 2.97 14.85
C GLN A 295 -12.07 2.19 13.79
N THR A 296 -12.55 1.02 13.38
CA THR A 296 -11.85 0.18 12.40
C THR A 296 -12.35 0.46 10.99
N ALA A 297 -11.43 0.55 10.02
CA ALA A 297 -11.80 0.69 8.62
C ALA A 297 -12.60 -0.54 8.14
N LEU A 298 -13.53 -0.34 7.21
CA LEU A 298 -14.25 -1.47 6.58
C LEU A 298 -13.32 -2.25 5.65
N THR A 299 -12.45 -1.53 4.93
CA THR A 299 -11.48 -2.16 4.02
C THR A 299 -10.42 -2.93 4.80
N LYS A 300 -10.01 -4.09 4.27
CA LYS A 300 -8.96 -4.91 4.89
C LYS A 300 -7.58 -4.55 4.38
N HIS A 301 -7.49 -4.11 3.13
CA HIS A 301 -6.23 -3.85 2.46
C HIS A 301 -6.28 -2.53 1.69
N ILE A 302 -5.16 -1.80 1.71
CA ILE A 302 -4.92 -0.66 0.82
C ILE A 302 -3.62 -0.93 0.08
N GLU A 303 -3.67 -0.96 -1.24
CA GLU A 303 -2.51 -1.14 -2.10
C GLU A 303 -2.23 0.12 -2.92
N ILE A 304 -1.09 0.74 -2.64
CA ILE A 304 -0.60 1.88 -3.39
C ILE A 304 0.43 1.37 -4.40
N TRP A 305 0.05 1.35 -5.67
CA TRP A 305 0.89 0.92 -6.78
C TRP A 305 1.65 2.11 -7.36
N ILE A 306 2.92 1.93 -7.72
CA ILE A 306 3.83 3.03 -8.03
C ILE A 306 4.35 2.90 -9.47
N HIS A 307 4.02 3.87 -10.32
CA HIS A 307 4.53 3.96 -11.68
C HIS A 307 4.81 5.42 -12.09
N GLU A 308 6.05 5.72 -12.47
CA GLU A 308 6.51 7.10 -12.72
C GLU A 308 5.76 7.81 -13.85
N GLU A 309 5.40 7.09 -14.92
CA GLU A 309 4.68 7.67 -16.06
C GLU A 309 3.31 8.28 -15.67
N TRP A 310 2.68 7.82 -14.58
CA TRP A 310 1.43 8.42 -14.08
C TRP A 310 1.60 9.85 -13.57
N LYS A 311 2.83 10.36 -13.47
CA LYS A 311 3.10 11.77 -13.18
C LYS A 311 2.49 12.68 -14.26
N GLN A 312 2.40 12.20 -15.51
CA GLN A 312 1.82 12.95 -16.63
C GLN A 312 0.30 13.11 -16.50
N ASP A 313 -0.36 12.12 -15.87
CA ASP A 313 -1.80 12.13 -15.63
C ASP A 313 -2.20 12.96 -14.40
N LYS A 314 -1.21 13.49 -13.66
CA LYS A 314 -1.44 14.24 -12.42
C LYS A 314 -1.99 15.63 -12.73
N LYS A 315 -3.31 15.75 -12.79
CA LYS A 315 -3.97 17.03 -12.52
C LYS A 315 -3.72 17.38 -11.05
N CYS A 316 -3.30 18.61 -10.77
CA CYS A 316 -3.09 19.07 -9.40
C CYS A 316 -4.34 18.75 -8.55
N ALA A 317 -4.15 17.98 -7.48
CA ALA A 317 -5.16 17.61 -6.46
C ALA A 317 -6.08 16.38 -6.72
N GLU A 318 -5.78 15.51 -7.69
CA GLU A 318 -6.57 14.28 -7.90
C GLU A 318 -5.71 13.02 -7.68
N ASN A 319 -5.99 12.26 -6.61
CA ASN A 319 -5.58 10.86 -6.51
C ASN A 319 -6.78 10.03 -6.97
N PHE A 320 -6.59 9.21 -8.00
CA PHE A 320 -7.62 8.28 -8.45
C PHE A 320 -7.67 7.10 -7.48
N PHE A 321 -8.83 6.80 -6.93
CA PHE A 321 -9.09 5.58 -6.19
C PHE A 321 -10.11 4.75 -6.96
N PHE A 322 -9.86 3.46 -7.14
CA PHE A 322 -10.86 2.54 -7.68
C PHE A 322 -11.60 1.91 -6.50
N LEU A 323 -12.90 2.20 -6.38
CA LEU A 323 -13.82 1.61 -5.42
C LEU A 323 -14.93 0.85 -6.19
N GLU A 324 -15.53 -0.14 -5.56
CA GLU A 324 -16.34 -1.17 -6.22
C GLU A 324 -17.78 -0.76 -6.61
N SER A 325 -18.21 0.48 -6.40
CA SER A 325 -19.56 0.90 -6.83
C SER A 325 -19.57 1.42 -8.26
N GLY A 326 -20.41 0.81 -9.10
CA GLY A 326 -20.55 1.13 -10.51
C GLY A 326 -20.74 2.62 -10.82
N GLU A 327 -20.21 3.03 -11.97
CA GLU A 327 -20.44 4.32 -12.64
C GLU A 327 -20.55 5.58 -11.78
N GLU A 328 -19.70 5.77 -10.77
CA GLU A 328 -19.38 7.13 -10.30
C GLU A 328 -17.87 7.27 -10.07
N ASN A 329 -17.23 8.09 -10.91
CA ASN A 329 -15.88 8.57 -10.66
C ASN A 329 -15.91 9.40 -9.36
N TYR A 330 -15.54 8.82 -8.22
CA TYR A 330 -15.38 9.59 -7.00
C TYR A 330 -14.19 10.54 -7.15
N GLN A 331 -14.48 11.80 -7.45
CA GLN A 331 -13.52 12.90 -7.36
C GLN A 331 -13.37 13.28 -5.88
N VAL A 332 -12.47 12.61 -5.17
CA VAL A 332 -12.14 13.02 -3.80
C VAL A 332 -11.22 14.23 -3.88
N SER A 333 -11.78 15.42 -3.69
CA SER A 333 -11.03 16.64 -3.46
C SER A 333 -10.07 16.44 -2.28
N THR A 334 -8.83 16.94 -2.39
CA THR A 334 -7.83 16.91 -1.31
C THR A 334 -8.29 17.52 0.02
N GLN A 335 -9.42 18.21 0.04
CA GLN A 335 -10.06 18.75 1.25
C GLN A 335 -10.82 17.70 2.08
N ASN A 336 -11.11 16.52 1.51
CA ASN A 336 -11.76 15.39 2.16
C ASN A 336 -10.84 14.16 2.30
N ILE A 337 -9.52 14.34 2.23
CA ILE A 337 -8.54 13.29 2.58
C ILE A 337 -8.52 13.19 4.10
N GLY A 338 -9.56 12.58 4.63
CA GLY A 338 -9.78 12.41 6.05
C GLY A 338 -10.67 11.21 6.19
N HIS A 339 -10.03 10.07 6.41
CA HIS A 339 -10.61 8.80 6.81
C HIS A 339 -11.18 7.91 5.70
N PHE A 340 -10.62 6.70 5.60
CA PHE A 340 -11.20 5.55 4.90
C PHE A 340 -12.43 4.98 5.65
N TYR A 341 -13.31 5.86 6.14
CA TYR A 341 -14.64 5.49 6.64
C TYR A 341 -15.65 5.99 5.63
N THR A 342 -16.29 5.07 4.90
CA THR A 342 -17.59 5.39 4.33
C THR A 342 -18.53 5.66 5.50
N ARG A 343 -19.03 6.89 5.62
CA ARG A 343 -20.09 7.21 6.58
C ARG A 343 -21.30 6.32 6.28
N ASP A 344 -21.77 5.59 7.28
CA ASP A 344 -23.17 5.21 7.33
C ASP A 344 -23.96 6.45 7.80
N HIS A 345 -24.69 7.04 6.84
CA HIS A 345 -26.03 7.64 6.92
C HIS A 345 -26.21 8.70 5.83
#